data_AF-A0A7S3M5T1-F1
#
_entry.id   AF-A0A7S3M5T1-F1
#
_cell.length_a   1.000
_cell.length_b   1.000
_cell.length_c   1.000
_cell.angle_alpha   90.00
_cell.angle_beta   90.00
_cell.angle_gamma   90.00
#
_symmetry.space_group_name_H-M   'P 1'
#
loop_
_entity.id
_entity.type
_entity.pdbx_description
1 polymer ?
#
loop_
_entity_poly.entity_id
_entity_poly.type
_entity_poly.pdbx_seq_one_letter_code
_entity_poly.pdbx_strand_id
1 'polypeptide(L)'
;CALYVADRRPLLNALSLQPEFLKNSASQSGTVVDYEHWQLPLGRRFRSLKLWFVMRRFGTEGLRRHVRMGMQHSAYFASLLLQYPQQFELVVPVSLSLVCFRL
;
A
#
# COMPACT_ATOMS: atom_id res chain seq x y z
N CYS A 1 4.00 -0.39 1.21
CA CYS A 1 3.29 0.25 2.32
C CYS A 1 3.32 1.76 2.11
N ALA A 2 2.15 2.38 2.14
CA ALA A 2 1.98 3.83 2.17
C ALA A 2 1.24 4.15 3.47
N LEU A 3 1.66 5.20 4.17
CA LEU A 3 1.03 5.68 5.39
C LEU A 3 0.44 7.06 5.10
N TYR A 4 -0.83 7.25 5.41
CA TYR A 4 -1.51 8.54 5.34
C TYR A 4 -2.00 8.87 6.74
N VAL A 5 -1.72 10.09 7.20
CA VAL A 5 -2.14 10.60 8.51
C VAL A 5 -2.94 11.87 8.30
N ALA A 6 -4.05 12.02 9.04
CA ALA A 6 -4.88 13.22 8.98
C ALA A 6 -4.16 14.44 9.58
N ASP A 7 -3.44 14.22 10.68
CA ASP A 7 -2.56 15.21 11.31
C ASP A 7 -1.15 14.65 11.44
N ARG A 8 -0.17 15.36 10.88
CA ARG A 8 1.24 14.96 10.93
C ARG A 8 1.92 15.30 12.26
N ARG A 9 1.38 16.23 13.05
CA ARG A 9 2.06 16.76 14.26
C ARG A 9 2.38 15.69 15.30
N PRO A 10 1.46 14.78 15.68
CA PRO A 10 1.77 13.75 16.67
C PRO A 10 2.87 12.81 16.20
N LEU A 11 2.87 12.44 14.91
CA LEU A 11 3.88 11.58 14.31
C LEU A 11 5.26 12.25 14.36
N LEU A 12 5.35 13.51 13.91
CA LEU A 12 6.59 14.25 13.93
C LEU A 12 7.10 14.46 15.36
N ASN A 13 6.24 14.87 16.30
CA ASN A 13 6.64 15.08 17.69
C ASN A 13 7.20 13.80 18.34
N ALA A 14 6.68 12.63 17.97
CA ALA A 14 7.14 11.35 18.51
C ALA A 14 8.44 10.85 17.88
N LEU A 15 8.73 11.21 16.62
CA LEU A 15 9.84 10.66 15.84
C LEU A 15 10.95 11.66 15.51
N SER A 16 10.75 12.95 15.80
CA SER A 16 11.72 13.99 15.52
C SER A 16 12.95 13.87 16.42
N LEU A 17 14.11 13.74 15.78
CA LEU A 17 15.43 13.83 16.39
C LEU A 17 16.29 14.71 15.48
N GLN A 18 16.83 15.81 16.00
CA GLN A 18 17.61 16.78 15.22
C GLN A 18 19.05 16.85 15.72
N PRO A 19 19.92 15.92 15.30
CA PRO A 19 21.34 16.05 15.58
C PRO A 19 21.94 17.22 14.79
N GLU A 20 22.95 17.89 15.36
CA GLU A 20 23.59 19.07 14.75
C GLU A 20 24.06 18.84 13.31
N PHE A 21 24.57 17.64 12.99
CA PHE A 21 25.11 17.32 11.67
C PHE A 21 24.05 17.17 10.56
N LEU A 22 22.76 17.12 10.89
CA LEU A 22 21.66 17.10 9.90
C LEU A 22 21.02 18.48 9.68
N LYS A 23 21.41 19.48 10.48
CA LYS A 23 20.88 20.83 10.35
C LYS A 23 21.29 21.44 9.02
N ASN A 24 20.30 21.97 8.32
CA ASN A 24 20.48 22.68 7.06
C ASN A 24 19.43 23.80 6.94
N SER A 25 19.71 24.79 6.10
CA SER A 25 18.85 25.96 5.91
C SER A 25 17.49 25.62 5.29
N ALA A 26 17.41 24.56 4.47
CA ALA A 26 16.16 24.15 3.84
C ALA A 26 15.18 23.58 4.87
N SER A 27 15.61 22.66 5.74
CA SER A 27 14.81 22.12 6.84
C SER A 27 14.36 23.22 7.81
N GLN A 28 15.25 24.19 8.10
CA GLN A 28 14.92 25.34 8.97
C GLN A 28 13.90 26.30 8.35
N SER A 29 13.85 26.40 7.01
CA SER A 29 12.86 27.24 6.33
C SER A 29 11.42 26.73 6.45
N GLY A 30 11.23 25.46 6.83
CA GLY A 30 9.90 24.82 6.92
C GLY A 30 9.20 24.59 5.57
N THR A 31 9.88 24.89 4.45
CA THR A 31 9.32 24.74 3.09
C THR A 31 9.45 23.32 2.55
N VAL A 32 10.23 22.47 3.21
CA VAL A 32 10.48 21.08 2.82
C VAL A 32 9.94 20.11 3.86
N VAL A 33 9.73 18.85 3.45
CA VAL A 33 9.33 17.77 4.35
C VAL A 33 10.52 16.86 4.57
N ASP A 34 11.05 16.88 5.79
CA ASP A 34 12.10 15.97 6.24
C ASP A 34 11.48 14.61 6.58
N TYR A 35 11.51 13.71 5.61
CA TYR A 35 10.89 12.39 5.73
C TYR A 35 11.61 11.44 6.70
N GLU A 36 12.79 11.81 7.20
CA GLU A 36 13.44 11.07 8.29
C GLU A 36 12.56 11.03 9.54
N HIS A 37 11.81 12.09 9.83
CA HIS A 37 10.87 12.16 10.97
C HIS A 37 9.55 11.40 10.73
N TRP A 38 9.41 10.68 9.61
CA TRP A 38 8.22 9.90 9.25
C TRP A 38 8.43 8.39 9.40
N GLN A 39 9.58 7.98 9.92
CA GLN A 39 9.99 6.58 10.04
C GLN A 39 11.00 6.42 11.17
N LEU A 40 11.25 5.18 11.61
CA LEU A 40 12.25 4.89 12.65
C LEU A 40 13.71 5.03 12.17
N PRO A 41 14.12 4.51 10.98
CA PRO A 41 15.49 4.67 10.53
C PRO A 41 15.73 6.07 9.94
N LEU A 42 16.95 6.58 10.08
CA LEU A 42 17.36 7.84 9.47
C LEU A 42 17.35 7.77 7.92
N GLY A 43 17.95 6.72 7.37
CA GLY A 43 18.07 6.54 5.92
C GLY A 43 16.79 6.01 5.25
N ARG A 44 16.54 6.42 4.00
CA ARG A 44 15.46 5.86 3.16
C ARG A 44 15.89 5.63 1.71
N ARG A 45 15.35 4.57 1.10
CA ARG A 45 15.45 4.33 -0.35
C ARG A 45 14.44 5.19 -1.11
N PHE A 46 14.70 5.47 -2.39
CA PHE A 46 13.79 6.24 -3.26
C PHE A 46 12.60 5.40 -3.77
N ARG A 47 11.75 4.92 -2.84
CA ARG A 47 10.63 4.00 -3.16
C ARG A 47 9.49 4.67 -3.96
N SER A 48 9.37 5.99 -3.94
CA SER A 48 8.34 6.71 -4.69
C SER A 48 8.59 6.71 -6.19
N LEU A 49 9.84 6.60 -6.65
CA LEU A 49 10.17 6.62 -8.08
C LEU A 49 9.55 5.42 -8.82
N LYS A 50 9.69 4.21 -8.27
CA LYS A 50 9.05 3.02 -8.85
C LYS A 50 7.52 3.14 -8.89
N LEU A 51 6.92 3.72 -7.85
CA LEU A 51 5.47 3.90 -7.77
C LEU A 51 5.00 4.93 -8.81
N TRP A 52 5.76 6.02 -8.96
CA TRP A 52 5.49 7.04 -9.96
C TRP A 52 5.52 6.46 -11.39
N PHE A 53 6.50 5.62 -11.72
CA PHE A 53 6.55 4.95 -13.02
C PHE A 53 5.35 4.03 -13.26
N VAL A 54 4.92 3.28 -12.24
CA VAL A 54 3.71 2.44 -12.34
C VAL A 54 2.48 3.30 -12.61
N MET A 55 2.25 4.36 -11.83
CA MET A 55 1.10 5.25 -12.02
C MET A 55 1.13 5.95 -13.38
N ARG A 56 2.30 6.44 -13.81
CA ARG A 56 2.46 7.12 -15.10
C ARG A 56 2.28 6.18 -16.28
N ARG A 57 2.79 4.95 -16.19
CA ARG A 57 2.73 3.97 -17.29
C ARG A 57 1.34 3.37 -17.46
N PHE A 58 0.68 2.96 -16.37
CA PHE A 58 -0.59 2.25 -16.43
C PHE A 58 -1.81 3.18 -16.31
N GLY A 59 -1.64 4.36 -15.71
CA GLY A 59 -2.74 5.25 -15.40
C GLY A 59 -3.71 4.67 -14.37
N THR A 60 -4.74 5.44 -14.03
CA THR A 60 -5.78 5.01 -13.09
C THR A 60 -6.62 3.87 -13.67
N GLU A 61 -6.93 3.91 -14.97
CA GLU A 61 -7.77 2.89 -15.61
C GLU A 61 -7.05 1.54 -15.74
N GLY A 62 -5.76 1.53 -16.10
CA GLY A 62 -4.99 0.29 -16.16
C GLY A 62 -4.88 -0.39 -14.79
N LEU A 63 -4.68 0.40 -13.73
CA LEU A 63 -4.65 -0.12 -12.36
C LEU A 63 -6.03 -0.68 -11.92
N ARG A 64 -7.13 0.04 -12.20
CA ARG A 64 -8.49 -0.45 -11.92
C ARG A 64 -8.80 -1.74 -12.67
N ARG A 65 -8.44 -1.81 -13.95
CA ARG A 65 -8.59 -3.00 -14.77
C ARG A 65 -7.82 -4.18 -14.17
N HIS A 66 -6.56 -3.97 -13.78
CA HIS A 66 -5.75 -5.03 -13.16
C HIS A 66 -6.39 -5.60 -11.89
N VAL A 67 -6.91 -4.75 -11.01
CA VAL A 67 -7.63 -5.19 -9.80
C VAL A 67 -8.89 -5.97 -10.14
N ARG A 68 -9.72 -5.44 -11.06
CA ARG A 68 -10.97 -6.09 -11.47
C ARG A 68 -10.75 -7.45 -12.13
N MET A 69 -9.68 -7.61 -12.93
CA MET A 69 -9.32 -8.91 -13.51
C MET A 69 -9.02 -9.95 -12.42
N GLY A 70 -8.32 -9.56 -11.34
CA GLY A 70 -8.09 -10.45 -10.19
C GLY A 70 -9.40 -10.89 -9.52
N MET A 71 -10.36 -9.97 -9.37
CA MET A 71 -11.68 -10.28 -8.82
C MET A 71 -12.52 -11.18 -9.75
N GLN A 72 -12.39 -11.02 -11.06
CA GLN A 72 -13.04 -11.90 -12.04
C GLN A 72 -12.49 -13.32 -11.95
N HIS A 73 -11.17 -13.47 -11.80
CA HIS A 73 -10.55 -14.78 -11.65
C HIS A 73 -10.96 -15.47 -10.35
N SER A 74 -11.01 -14.76 -9.22
CA SER A 74 -11.45 -15.35 -7.94
C SER A 74 -12.93 -15.74 -7.99
N ALA A 75 -13.80 -14.92 -8.58
CA ALA A 75 -15.21 -15.26 -8.77
C ALA A 75 -15.39 -16.50 -9.65
N TYR A 76 -14.62 -16.60 -10.74
CA TYR A 76 -14.63 -17.77 -11.61
C TYR A 76 -14.14 -19.02 -10.87
N PHE A 77 -13.04 -18.93 -10.14
CA PHE A 77 -12.54 -20.08 -9.37
C PHE A 77 -13.55 -20.54 -8.31
N ALA A 78 -14.18 -19.61 -7.61
CA ALA A 78 -15.23 -19.94 -6.64
C ALA A 78 -16.45 -20.61 -7.30
N SER A 79 -16.85 -20.18 -8.51
CA SER A 79 -17.95 -20.83 -9.22
C SER A 79 -17.61 -22.26 -9.67
N LEU A 80 -16.33 -22.56 -9.92
CA LEU A 80 -15.87 -23.93 -10.16
C LEU A 80 -15.98 -24.79 -8.90
N LEU A 81 -15.57 -24.28 -7.73
CA LEU A 81 -15.67 -25.01 -6.47
C LEU A 81 -17.13 -25.34 -6.10
N LEU A 82 -18.04 -24.40 -6.32
CA LEU A 82 -19.47 -24.56 -6.05
C LEU A 82 -20.16 -25.62 -6.93
N GLN A 83 -19.53 -26.06 -8.02
CA GLN A 83 -20.03 -27.18 -8.83
C GLN A 83 -19.84 -28.53 -8.13
N TYR A 84 -18.97 -28.61 -7.12
CA TYR A 84 -18.62 -29.84 -6.40
C TYR A 84 -18.86 -29.69 -4.88
N PRO A 85 -20.09 -29.42 -4.43
CA PRO A 85 -20.40 -29.13 -3.02
C PRO A 85 -20.15 -30.31 -2.07
N GLN A 86 -20.00 -31.53 -2.59
CA GLN A 86 -19.65 -32.71 -1.80
C GLN A 86 -18.14 -32.81 -1.48
N GLN A 87 -17.30 -32.06 -2.20
CA GLN A 87 -15.84 -32.11 -2.09
C GLN A 87 -15.23 -30.79 -1.66
N PHE A 88 -15.94 -29.68 -1.83
CA PHE A 88 -15.42 -28.36 -1.55
C PHE A 88 -16.48 -27.46 -0.92
N GLU A 89 -16.07 -26.72 0.10
CA GLU A 89 -16.87 -25.69 0.74
C GLU A 89 -16.11 -24.35 0.75
N LEU A 90 -16.79 -23.26 0.41
CA LEU A 90 -16.27 -21.91 0.61
C LEU A 90 -16.39 -21.53 2.09
N VAL A 91 -15.26 -21.26 2.74
CA VAL A 91 -15.20 -20.94 4.18
C VAL A 91 -15.75 -19.54 4.47
N VAL A 92 -15.57 -18.61 3.52
CA VAL A 92 -16.09 -17.24 3.60
C VAL A 92 -16.52 -16.74 2.22
N PRO A 93 -17.43 -15.76 2.14
CA PRO A 93 -17.77 -15.11 0.87
C PRO A 93 -16.56 -14.47 0.20
N VAL A 94 -16.46 -14.63 -1.12
CA VAL A 94 -15.40 -14.00 -1.93
C VAL A 94 -15.70 -12.50 -2.07
N SER A 95 -14.78 -11.66 -1.62
CA SER A 95 -14.91 -10.19 -1.68
C SER A 95 -13.92 -9.52 -2.64
N LEU A 96 -12.72 -10.09 -2.79
CA LEU A 96 -11.64 -9.60 -3.65
C LEU A 96 -10.99 -10.79 -4.38
N SER A 97 -9.69 -10.73 -4.63
CA SER A 97 -8.95 -11.75 -5.39
C SER A 97 -8.49 -12.97 -4.55
N LEU A 98 -9.06 -13.19 -3.36
CA LEU A 98 -8.73 -14.31 -2.47
C LEU A 98 -9.95 -15.22 -2.32
N VAL A 99 -9.73 -16.53 -2.46
CA VAL A 99 -10.75 -17.56 -2.24
C VAL A 99 -10.27 -18.48 -1.12
N CYS A 100 -11.05 -18.56 -0.05
CA CYS A 100 -10.81 -19.47 1.07
C CYS A 100 -11.79 -20.64 0.96
N PHE A 101 -11.26 -21.85 0.80
CA PHE A 101 -12.06 -23.07 0.69
C PHE A 101 -11.41 -24.21 1.47
N ARG A 102 -12.20 -25.24 1.76
CA ARG A 102 -11.75 -26.48 2.39
C ARG A 102 -12.27 -27.70 1.62
N LEU A 103 -11.62 -28.84 1.86
CA LEU A 103 -12.10 -30.15 1.45
C LEU A 103 -13.30 -30.59 2.32
#